data_AF-A0A3B3BYQ4-F1
#
_entry.id   AF-A0A3B3BYQ4-F1
#
_cell.length_a   1.000
_cell.length_b   1.000
_cell.length_c   1.000
_cell.angle_alpha   90.00
_cell.angle_beta   90.00
_cell.angle_gamma   90.00
#
_symmetry.space_group_name_H-M   'P 1'
#
loop_
_entity.id
_entity.type
_entity.pdbx_description
1 polymer ?
#
loop_
_entity_poly.entity_id
_entity_poly.type
_entity_poly.pdbx_seq_one_letter_code
_entity_poly.pdbx_strand_id
1 'polypeptide(L)'
;MSKVTAKKLHWRSKVSTHLGGGGSGELGLAIGGGADYGEFPFVTAAPGGGATVGDIILEIGGTPVLGLTLGDVRGVLNSCPHPIRIKTVSPGSSLCKDLRLYLSKCFTPGSMDSQLQQLIRENLYLILTEHVTHEPC
;
A
#
# COMPACT_ATOMS: atom_id res chain seq x y z
N MET A 1 -14.04 38.66 6.13
CA MET A 1 -14.15 37.57 5.13
C MET A 1 -12.97 36.62 5.33
N SER A 2 -13.18 35.49 5.99
CA SER A 2 -12.12 34.52 6.25
C SER A 2 -11.89 33.68 4.99
N LYS A 3 -10.80 33.94 4.26
CA LYS A 3 -10.28 32.99 3.27
C LYS A 3 -9.84 31.76 4.07
N VAL A 4 -10.71 30.76 4.15
CA VAL A 4 -10.32 29.42 4.58
C VAL A 4 -9.44 28.87 3.46
N THR A 5 -8.14 29.10 3.57
CA THR A 5 -7.14 28.38 2.79
C THR A 5 -7.38 26.92 3.09
N ALA A 6 -8.04 26.20 2.17
CA ALA A 6 -8.19 24.75 2.26
C ALA A 6 -6.77 24.19 2.30
N LYS A 7 -6.25 23.95 3.52
CA LYS A 7 -5.01 23.22 3.72
C LYS A 7 -5.19 21.93 2.96
N LYS A 8 -4.43 21.76 1.89
CA LYS A 8 -4.45 20.58 1.05
C LYS A 8 -4.06 19.42 1.97
N LEU A 9 -5.04 18.72 2.53
CA LEU A 9 -4.80 17.65 3.50
C LEU A 9 -3.95 16.59 2.82
N HIS A 10 -2.83 16.26 3.45
CA HIS A 10 -1.94 15.21 2.98
C HIS A 10 -2.69 13.88 2.94
N TRP A 11 -2.31 12.97 2.04
CA TRP A 11 -3.03 11.70 1.88
C TRP A 11 -3.04 10.90 3.19
N ARG A 12 -2.05 11.08 4.07
CA ARG A 12 -2.00 10.42 5.38
C ARG A 12 -3.18 10.78 6.29
N SER A 13 -3.79 11.96 6.12
CA SER A 13 -4.99 12.36 6.86
C SER A 13 -6.27 11.70 6.33
N LYS A 14 -6.20 11.00 5.19
CA LYS A 14 -7.30 10.26 4.56
C LYS A 14 -7.12 8.74 4.66
N VAL A 15 -6.22 8.29 5.53
CA VAL A 15 -5.98 6.87 5.75
C VAL A 15 -7.14 6.30 6.56
N SER A 16 -7.79 5.30 6.00
CA SER A 16 -8.80 4.50 6.67
C SER A 16 -8.18 3.20 7.14
N THR A 17 -8.61 2.74 8.32
CA THR A 17 -8.20 1.45 8.86
C THR A 17 -9.40 0.53 8.92
N HIS A 18 -9.24 -0.66 8.39
CA HIS A 18 -10.28 -1.68 8.29
C HIS A 18 -9.80 -2.95 8.98
N LEU A 19 -10.72 -3.65 9.64
CA LEU A 19 -10.48 -4.97 10.21
C LEU A 19 -11.08 -5.99 9.25
N GLY A 20 -10.23 -6.80 8.62
CA GLY A 20 -10.61 -7.92 7.77
C GLY A 20 -10.63 -9.23 8.54
N GLY A 21 -11.49 -10.16 8.11
CA GLY A 21 -11.47 -11.56 8.56
C GLY A 21 -12.20 -11.87 9.86
N GLY A 22 -13.27 -11.13 10.14
CA GLY A 22 -14.20 -11.48 11.21
C GLY A 22 -15.24 -12.50 10.74
N GLY A 23 -14.96 -13.80 10.84
CA GLY A 23 -16.03 -14.80 11.00
C GLY A 23 -15.97 -16.07 10.14
N SER A 24 -15.35 -16.09 8.95
CA SER A 24 -15.53 -17.23 8.03
C SER A 24 -14.31 -17.63 7.20
N GLY A 25 -13.08 -17.28 7.61
CA GLY A 25 -11.85 -17.83 7.02
C GLY A 25 -11.47 -17.34 5.62
N GLU A 26 -12.35 -16.69 4.86
CA GLU A 26 -12.00 -15.98 3.63
C GLU A 26 -12.13 -14.46 3.84
N LEU A 27 -11.00 -13.75 3.83
CA LEU A 27 -11.02 -12.29 3.80
C LEU A 27 -11.74 -11.74 2.57
N GLY A 28 -11.84 -12.56 1.50
CA GLY A 28 -12.43 -12.23 0.20
C GLY A 28 -11.81 -11.01 -0.50
N LEU A 29 -10.83 -10.36 0.14
CA LEU A 29 -10.21 -9.14 -0.34
C LEU A 29 -9.34 -9.48 -1.55
N ALA A 30 -9.82 -9.09 -2.71
CA ALA A 30 -9.03 -9.16 -3.91
C ALA A 30 -8.12 -7.93 -3.99
N ILE A 31 -6.84 -8.18 -4.25
CA ILE A 31 -5.81 -7.17 -4.42
C ILE A 31 -5.34 -7.23 -5.88
N GLY A 32 -5.09 -6.06 -6.47
CA GLY A 32 -4.46 -5.88 -7.77
C GLY A 32 -3.34 -4.85 -7.71
N GLY A 33 -2.67 -4.62 -8.85
CA GLY A 33 -1.46 -3.80 -8.92
C GLY A 33 -0.27 -4.55 -8.33
N GLY A 34 0.70 -3.82 -7.77
CA GLY A 34 1.95 -4.38 -7.26
C GLY A 34 3.15 -3.79 -7.98
N ALA A 35 4.31 -3.84 -7.31
CA ALA A 35 5.56 -3.30 -7.84
C ALA A 35 5.95 -3.89 -9.20
N ASP A 36 5.62 -5.16 -9.43
CA ASP A 36 5.79 -5.89 -10.69
C ASP A 36 4.97 -5.31 -11.85
N TYR A 37 3.85 -4.63 -11.56
CA TYR A 37 3.04 -3.89 -12.53
C TYR A 37 3.43 -2.40 -12.62
N GLY A 38 4.34 -1.93 -11.76
CA GLY A 38 4.64 -0.51 -11.63
C GLY A 38 3.50 0.30 -11.01
N GLU A 39 2.63 -0.36 -10.22
CA GLU A 39 1.48 0.24 -9.56
C GLU A 39 1.50 -0.05 -8.05
N PHE A 40 0.90 0.83 -7.25
CA PHE A 40 0.65 0.54 -5.85
C PHE A 40 -0.35 -0.61 -5.71
N PRO A 41 -0.24 -1.47 -4.69
CA PRO A 41 -1.27 -2.45 -4.40
C PRO A 41 -2.58 -1.73 -4.08
N PHE A 42 -3.67 -2.17 -4.70
CA PHE A 42 -4.99 -1.57 -4.51
C PHE A 42 -6.07 -2.64 -4.39
N VAL A 43 -7.19 -2.28 -3.76
CA VAL A 43 -8.32 -3.18 -3.56
C VAL A 43 -9.10 -3.32 -4.87
N THR A 44 -9.29 -4.55 -5.35
CA THR A 44 -10.10 -4.87 -6.54
C THR A 44 -11.48 -5.40 -6.17
N ALA A 45 -11.62 -6.06 -5.03
CA ALA A 45 -12.89 -6.48 -4.46
C ALA A 45 -12.80 -6.62 -2.94
N ALA A 46 -13.87 -6.30 -2.22
CA ALA A 46 -13.95 -6.44 -0.76
C ALA A 46 -15.35 -6.97 -0.34
N PRO A 47 -15.66 -8.25 -0.63
CA PRO A 47 -16.98 -8.83 -0.40
C PRO A 47 -17.35 -8.93 1.09
N GLY A 48 -16.36 -8.97 1.99
CA GLY A 48 -16.58 -8.96 3.45
C GLY A 48 -16.85 -7.59 4.06
N GLY A 49 -16.91 -6.54 3.24
CA GLY A 49 -16.97 -5.16 3.72
C GLY A 49 -15.66 -4.68 4.35
N GLY A 50 -15.58 -3.40 4.68
CA GLY A 50 -14.36 -2.80 5.25
C GLY A 50 -13.65 -1.91 4.25
N ALA A 51 -13.00 -2.46 3.22
CA ALA A 51 -12.19 -1.66 2.29
C ALA A 51 -12.96 -1.19 1.05
N THR A 52 -12.65 0.00 0.55
CA THR A 52 -13.26 0.52 -0.69
C THR A 52 -12.51 0.00 -1.91
N VAL A 53 -13.25 -0.49 -2.91
CA VAL A 53 -12.66 -0.86 -4.21
C VAL A 53 -11.98 0.35 -4.83
N GLY A 54 -10.72 0.15 -5.21
CA GLY A 54 -9.86 1.17 -5.79
C GLY A 54 -8.99 1.92 -4.78
N ASP A 55 -9.16 1.73 -3.47
CA ASP A 55 -8.25 2.30 -2.48
C ASP A 55 -6.86 1.65 -2.56
N ILE A 56 -5.83 2.45 -2.33
CA ILE A 56 -4.43 2.02 -2.25
C ILE A 56 -4.20 1.39 -0.87
N ILE A 57 -3.56 0.23 -0.85
CA ILE A 57 -3.24 -0.51 0.37
C ILE A 57 -1.85 -0.06 0.84
N LEU A 58 -1.78 0.42 2.08
CA LEU A 58 -0.55 0.92 2.69
C LEU A 58 0.11 -0.15 3.55
N GLU A 59 -0.69 -0.83 4.36
CA GLU A 59 -0.22 -1.77 5.38
C GLU A 59 -1.24 -2.90 5.57
N ILE A 60 -0.75 -4.12 5.75
CA ILE A 60 -1.55 -5.31 6.05
C ILE A 60 -0.95 -5.97 7.30
N GLY A 61 -1.73 -6.10 8.37
CA GLY A 61 -1.31 -6.77 9.60
C GLY A 61 -0.14 -6.11 10.33
N GLY A 62 0.16 -4.82 10.07
CA GLY A 62 1.35 -4.16 10.59
C GLY A 62 2.51 -4.09 9.59
N THR A 63 2.45 -4.85 8.51
CA THR A 63 3.50 -4.90 7.49
C THR A 63 3.23 -3.90 6.37
N PRO A 64 4.14 -2.96 6.07
CA PRO A 64 3.98 -2.04 4.96
C PRO A 64 4.12 -2.80 3.64
N VAL A 65 3.11 -2.69 2.77
CA VAL A 65 3.04 -3.46 1.51
C VAL A 65 3.39 -2.64 0.27
N LEU A 66 3.76 -1.38 0.47
CA LEU A 66 4.13 -0.46 -0.61
C LEU A 66 5.48 -0.86 -1.21
N GLY A 67 5.55 -0.99 -2.53
CA GLY A 67 6.75 -1.45 -3.21
C GLY A 67 6.96 -2.97 -3.19
N LEU A 68 6.01 -3.74 -2.65
CA LEU A 68 6.00 -5.20 -2.76
C LEU A 68 5.35 -5.67 -4.06
N THR A 69 5.70 -6.86 -4.53
CA THR A 69 5.03 -7.50 -5.68
C THR A 69 3.62 -7.96 -5.31
N LEU A 70 2.75 -8.14 -6.29
CA LEU A 70 1.40 -8.67 -6.03
C LEU A 70 1.43 -10.01 -5.27
N GLY A 71 2.41 -10.87 -5.58
CA GLY A 71 2.63 -12.15 -4.92
C GLY A 71 2.95 -11.96 -3.43
N ASP A 72 3.89 -11.07 -3.11
CA ASP A 72 4.30 -10.79 -1.73
C ASP A 72 3.15 -10.17 -0.93
N VAL A 73 2.41 -9.21 -1.51
CA VAL A 73 1.26 -8.60 -0.84
C VAL A 73 0.20 -9.65 -0.49
N ARG A 74 -0.06 -10.58 -1.41
CA ARG A 74 -0.95 -11.73 -1.14
C ARG A 74 -0.36 -12.67 -0.10
N GLY A 75 0.94 -12.91 -0.12
CA GLY A 75 1.64 -13.70 0.91
C GLY A 75 1.44 -13.10 2.31
N VAL A 76 1.67 -11.80 2.46
CA VAL A 76 1.47 -11.06 3.71
C VAL A 76 0.02 -11.17 4.19
N LEU A 77 -0.95 -10.98 3.28
CA LEU A 77 -2.37 -11.11 3.61
C LEU A 77 -2.72 -12.49 4.15
N ASN A 78 -2.21 -13.56 3.53
CA ASN A 78 -2.49 -14.93 3.94
C ASN A 78 -1.71 -15.36 5.20
N SER A 79 -0.60 -14.70 5.50
CA SER A 79 0.27 -15.04 6.64
C SER A 79 -0.17 -14.36 7.94
N CYS A 80 -1.03 -13.34 7.86
CA CYS A 80 -1.44 -12.57 9.02
C CYS A 80 -2.55 -13.30 9.84
N PRO A 81 -2.43 -13.34 11.18
CA PRO A 81 -3.48 -13.90 12.03
C PRO A 81 -4.73 -13.00 12.05
N HIS A 82 -5.91 -13.63 12.11
CA HIS A 82 -7.19 -12.93 12.14
C HIS A 82 -7.55 -12.43 13.55
N PRO A 83 -8.17 -11.23 13.68
CA PRO A 83 -8.55 -10.30 12.63
C PRO A 83 -7.36 -9.48 12.09
N ILE A 84 -7.29 -9.33 10.77
CA ILE A 84 -6.19 -8.62 10.09
C ILE A 84 -6.52 -7.14 10.00
N ARG A 85 -5.60 -6.27 10.42
CA ARG A 85 -5.75 -4.82 10.28
C ARG A 85 -5.15 -4.34 8.97
N ILE A 86 -5.96 -3.73 8.12
CA ILE A 86 -5.57 -3.23 6.81
C ILE A 86 -5.71 -1.71 6.79
N LYS A 87 -4.66 -1.00 6.40
CA LYS A 87 -4.70 0.44 6.19
C LYS A 87 -4.78 0.74 4.71
N THR A 88 -5.80 1.49 4.32
CA THR A 88 -6.01 1.91 2.94
C THR A 88 -6.14 3.42 2.85
N VAL A 89 -5.97 3.96 1.65
CA VAL A 89 -6.21 5.38 1.37
C VAL A 89 -6.80 5.51 -0.03
N SER A 90 -7.82 6.34 -0.17
CA SER A 90 -8.40 6.60 -1.48
C SER A 90 -7.43 7.35 -2.38
N PRO A 91 -7.23 6.90 -3.63
CA PRO A 91 -6.32 7.54 -4.56
C PRO A 91 -6.76 8.99 -4.82
N GLY A 92 -5.79 9.88 -4.99
CA GLY A 92 -6.06 11.29 -5.27
C GLY A 92 -4.84 12.00 -5.83
N SER A 93 -4.90 13.33 -5.91
CA SER A 93 -3.83 14.13 -6.53
C SER A 93 -2.47 14.00 -5.83
N SER A 94 -2.45 13.67 -4.54
CA SER A 94 -1.22 13.53 -3.75
C SER A 94 -0.64 12.11 -3.80
N LEU A 95 -1.48 11.08 -3.92
CA LEU A 95 -1.06 9.68 -4.00
C LEU A 95 -1.93 8.98 -5.05
N CYS A 96 -1.35 8.72 -6.22
CA CYS A 96 -1.99 8.00 -7.33
C CYS A 96 -1.59 6.52 -7.30
N LYS A 97 -2.32 5.69 -8.06
CA LYS A 97 -2.01 4.25 -8.19
C LYS A 97 -0.72 3.97 -8.96
N ASP A 98 -0.27 4.91 -9.80
CA ASP A 98 0.97 4.76 -10.55
C ASP A 98 2.19 4.93 -9.63
N LEU A 99 2.87 3.81 -9.35
CA LEU A 99 4.04 3.77 -8.47
C LEU A 99 5.24 4.43 -9.12
N ARG A 100 5.44 4.21 -10.43
CA ARG A 100 6.57 4.77 -11.19
C ARG A 100 6.48 6.29 -11.22
N LEU A 101 5.28 6.82 -11.47
CA LEU A 101 5.02 8.25 -11.43
C LEU A 101 5.26 8.82 -10.03
N TYR A 102 4.85 8.12 -8.98
CA TYR A 102 5.09 8.58 -7.61
C TYR A 102 6.59 8.60 -7.27
N LEU A 103 7.35 7.57 -7.66
CA LEU A 103 8.80 7.48 -7.43
C LEU A 103 9.60 8.49 -8.27
N SER A 104 9.09 8.90 -9.43
CA SER A 104 9.71 9.93 -10.27
C SER A 104 9.58 11.36 -9.72
N LYS A 105 8.69 11.60 -8.76
CA LYS A 105 8.49 12.94 -8.18
C LYS A 105 9.61 13.29 -7.22
N CYS A 106 10.05 14.55 -7.24
CA CYS A 106 10.96 15.09 -6.23
C CYS A 106 10.15 15.69 -5.10
N PHE A 107 10.24 15.10 -3.91
CA PHE A 107 9.69 15.67 -2.69
C PHE A 107 10.76 16.36 -1.86
N THR A 108 10.36 17.33 -1.05
CA THR A 108 11.27 17.99 -0.09
C THR A 108 11.89 16.94 0.84
N PRO A 109 13.21 16.91 1.05
CA PRO A 109 13.85 15.97 1.98
C PRO A 109 13.24 16.06 3.38
N GLY A 110 13.01 14.90 4.00
CA GLY A 110 12.36 14.81 5.32
C GLY A 110 10.84 14.96 5.29
N SER A 111 10.24 15.30 4.15
CA SER A 111 8.79 15.25 3.98
C SER A 111 8.27 13.81 4.08
N MET A 112 6.99 13.69 4.41
CA MET A 112 6.33 12.39 4.55
C MET A 112 6.36 11.58 3.25
N ASP A 113 6.23 12.25 2.10
CA ASP A 113 6.31 11.59 0.80
C ASP A 113 7.75 11.14 0.47
N SER A 114 8.77 11.91 0.86
CA SER A 114 10.17 11.47 0.70
C SER A 114 10.49 10.24 1.56
N GLN A 115 9.94 10.16 2.78
CA GLN A 115 10.08 8.99 3.65
C GLN A 115 9.34 7.77 3.06
N LEU A 116 8.15 7.99 2.49
CA LEU A 116 7.40 6.93 1.81
C LEU A 116 8.15 6.40 0.59
N GLN A 117 8.71 7.29 -0.24
CA GLN A 117 9.55 6.90 -1.37
C GLN A 117 10.76 6.08 -0.93
N GLN A 118 11.40 6.46 0.19
CA GLN A 118 12.53 5.70 0.73
C GLN A 118 12.10 4.29 1.14
N LEU A 119 11.01 4.15 1.90
CA LEU A 119 10.46 2.85 2.28
C LEU A 119 10.14 1.98 1.06
N ILE A 120 9.50 2.56 0.03
CA ILE A 120 9.19 1.84 -1.22
C ILE A 120 10.48 1.35 -1.88
N ARG A 121 11.52 2.19 -1.94
CA ARG A 121 12.80 1.82 -2.55
C ARG A 121 13.53 0.74 -1.77
N GLU A 122 13.44 0.75 -0.44
CA GLU A 122 13.98 -0.31 0.42
C GLU A 122 13.28 -1.64 0.16
N ASN A 123 11.95 -1.65 0.11
CA ASN A 123 11.17 -2.85 -0.22
C ASN A 123 11.49 -3.41 -1.61
N LEU A 124 11.63 -2.53 -2.62
CA LEU A 124 12.05 -2.93 -3.96
C LEU A 124 13.47 -3.51 -3.97
N TYR A 125 14.38 -2.96 -3.15
CA TYR A 125 15.75 -3.45 -3.07
C TYR A 125 15.82 -4.84 -2.41
N LEU A 126 15.03 -5.09 -1.36
CA LEU A 126 14.94 -6.40 -0.72
C LEU A 126 14.51 -7.50 -1.71
N ILE A 127 13.55 -7.20 -2.60
CA ILE A 127 13.16 -8.12 -3.68
C ILE A 127 14.34 -8.44 -4.60
N LEU A 128 15.17 -7.45 -4.92
CA LEU A 128 16.35 -7.66 -5.77
C LEU A 128 17.45 -8.44 -5.04
N THR A 129 17.61 -8.28 -3.73
CA THR A 129 18.65 -8.98 -2.96
C THR A 129 18.27 -10.42 -2.61
N GLU A 130 17.01 -10.69 -2.26
CA GLU A 130 16.52 -12.05 -1.97
C GLU A 130 16.55 -12.93 -3.23
N HIS A 131 16.35 -12.36 -4.42
CA HIS A 131 16.53 -13.09 -5.68
C HIS A 131 18.00 -13.38 -6.01
N VAL A 132 18.97 -12.65 -5.46
CA VAL A 132 20.41 -12.85 -5.74
C VAL A 132 21.07 -13.81 -4.75
N THR A 133 20.49 -14.02 -3.56
CA THR A 133 21.02 -14.95 -2.54
C THR A 133 20.57 -16.40 -2.72
N HIS A 134 19.70 -16.69 -3.70
CA HIS A 134 19.21 -18.04 -4.01
C HIS A 134 19.78 -18.62 -5.31
N GLU A 135 20.95 -18.18 -5.77
CA GLU A 135 21.74 -18.93 -6.75
C GLU A 135 22.49 -20.07 -6.02
N PRO A 136 22.10 -21.35 -6.18
CA PRO A 136 22.89 -22.44 -5.65
C PRO A 136 24.16 -22.59 -6.49
N CYS A 137 25.31 -22.35 -5.88
CA CYS A 137 26.57 -22.93 -6.35
C CYS A 137 26.50 -24.47 -6.34
#